data_AF-A0A8D3WXF5-F1
#
_entry.id   AF-A0A8D3WXF5-F1
#
_cell.length_a   1.000
_cell.length_b   1.000
_cell.length_c   1.000
_cell.angle_alpha   90.00
_cell.angle_beta   90.00
_cell.angle_gamma   90.00
#
_symmetry.space_group_name_H-M   'P 1'
#
loop_
_entity.id
_entity.type
_entity.pdbx_description
1 polymer ?
#
loop_
_entity_poly.entity_id
_entity_poly.type
_entity_poly.pdbx_seq_one_letter_code
_entity_poly.pdbx_strand_id
1 'polypeptide(L)'
;MANFFLIIIGFFIIIANIVGFISYKKKKSLYAAAFTILILAALFGAIGGILALLIIRDAFALFYGLQVGYYLLINSAVVLLLAVIVTVIKQYNNK
;
A
#
# COMPACT_ATOMS: atom_id res chain seq x y z
N MET A 1 -11.83 -20.40 -0.07
CA MET A 1 -10.45 -19.89 -0.26
C MET A 1 -10.42 -18.49 -0.88
N ALA A 2 -11.06 -18.23 -2.03
CA ALA A 2 -11.06 -16.90 -2.65
C ALA A 2 -11.48 -15.76 -1.69
N ASN A 3 -12.54 -15.94 -0.92
CA ASN A 3 -13.02 -14.94 0.05
C ASN A 3 -11.98 -14.62 1.14
N PHE A 4 -11.22 -15.61 1.61
CA PHE A 4 -10.20 -15.40 2.63
C PHE A 4 -9.06 -14.51 2.11
N PHE A 5 -8.59 -14.74 0.89
CA PHE A 5 -7.55 -13.93 0.27
C PHE A 5 -8.03 -12.50 -0.02
N LEU A 6 -9.27 -12.33 -0.45
CA LEU A 6 -9.88 -11.01 -0.61
C LEU A 6 -9.95 -10.23 0.71
N ILE A 7 -10.33 -10.91 1.80
CA ILE A 7 -10.33 -10.31 3.15
C ILE A 7 -8.92 -9.90 3.56
N ILE A 8 -7.91 -10.73 3.31
CA ILE A 8 -6.50 -10.41 3.59
C ILE A 8 -6.01 -9.19 2.80
N ILE A 9 -6.31 -9.12 1.50
CA ILE A 9 -5.93 -7.99 0.65
C ILE A 9 -6.56 -6.70 1.23
N GLY A 10 -7.86 -6.73 1.50
CA GLY A 10 -8.56 -5.59 2.09
C GLY A 10 -7.96 -5.16 3.44
N PHE A 11 -7.67 -6.13 4.31
CA PHE A 11 -7.06 -5.89 5.61
C PHE A 11 -5.68 -5.21 5.51
N PHE A 12 -4.80 -5.71 4.63
CA PHE A 12 -3.49 -5.09 4.40
C PHE A 12 -3.59 -3.68 3.81
N ILE A 13 -4.54 -3.43 2.91
CA ILE A 13 -4.80 -2.10 2.37
C ILE A 13 -5.23 -1.13 3.47
N ILE A 14 -6.15 -1.55 4.36
CA ILE A 14 -6.62 -0.72 5.47
C ILE A 14 -5.45 -0.37 6.39
N ILE A 15 -4.65 -1.36 6.82
CA ILE A 15 -3.49 -1.12 7.68
C ILE A 15 -2.48 -0.21 7.00
N ALA A 16 -2.16 -0.45 5.74
CA ALA A 16 -1.18 0.35 5.02
C ALA A 16 -1.59 1.83 4.94
N ASN A 17 -2.88 2.10 4.72
CA ASN A 17 -3.41 3.46 4.73
C ASN A 17 -3.41 4.09 6.13
N ILE A 18 -3.73 3.34 7.19
CA ILE A 18 -3.63 3.84 8.57
C ILE A 18 -2.19 4.25 8.89
N VAL A 19 -1.22 3.39 8.56
CA VAL A 19 0.22 3.69 8.76
C VAL A 19 0.66 4.87 7.89
N GLY A 20 0.22 4.92 6.63
CA GLY A 20 0.44 6.05 5.73
C GLY A 20 -0.11 7.36 6.29
N PHE A 21 -1.30 7.33 6.91
CA PHE A 21 -1.92 8.48 7.55
C PHE A 21 -1.15 8.94 8.81
N ILE A 22 -0.64 8.00 9.61
CA ILE A 22 0.22 8.32 10.75
C ILE A 22 1.51 9.02 10.25
N SER A 23 2.11 8.50 9.18
CA SER A 23 3.29 9.12 8.54
C SER A 23 2.99 10.53 8.03
N TYR A 24 1.83 10.72 7.37
CA TYR A 24 1.33 12.03 6.97
C TYR A 24 1.24 12.99 8.16
N LYS A 25 0.57 12.59 9.26
CA LYS A 25 0.41 13.47 10.43
C LYS A 25 1.76 13.85 11.06
N LYS A 26 2.70 12.90 11.15
CA LYS A 26 4.01 13.14 11.77
C LYS A 26 4.89 14.07 10.93
N LYS A 27 4.88 13.92 9.60
CA LYS A 27 5.76 14.67 8.68
C LYS A 27 5.07 15.85 8.01
N LYS A 28 3.74 15.99 8.15
CA LYS A 28 2.87 16.94 7.45
C LYS A 28 3.06 16.95 5.92
N SER A 29 3.36 15.78 5.34
CA SER A 29 3.69 15.64 3.92
C SER A 29 2.98 14.43 3.30
N LEU A 30 2.24 14.66 2.22
CA LEU A 30 1.58 13.59 1.46
C LEU A 30 2.61 12.68 0.77
N TYR A 31 3.78 13.22 0.40
CA TYR A 31 4.89 12.42 -0.14
C TYR A 31 5.40 11.40 0.87
N ALA A 32 5.49 11.78 2.15
CA ALA A 32 5.90 10.84 3.20
C ALA A 32 4.89 9.70 3.35
N ALA A 33 3.60 9.98 3.23
CA ALA A 33 2.54 8.96 3.26
C ALA A 33 2.64 8.01 2.06
N ALA A 34 2.75 8.55 0.85
CA ALA A 34 2.90 7.75 -0.37
C ALA A 34 4.13 6.82 -0.29
N PHE A 35 5.27 7.36 0.13
CA PHE A 35 6.49 6.59 0.29
C PHE A 35 6.38 5.51 1.38
N THR A 36 5.68 5.80 2.47
CA THR A 36 5.41 4.82 3.53
C THR A 36 4.58 3.66 2.99
N ILE A 37 3.50 3.95 2.27
CA ILE A 37 2.65 2.92 1.65
C ILE A 37 3.44 2.09 0.62
N LEU A 38 4.33 2.73 -0.15
CA LEU A 38 5.21 2.04 -1.09
C LEU A 38 6.11 1.00 -0.40
N ILE A 39 6.75 1.37 0.72
CA ILE A 39 7.57 0.42 1.50
C ILE A 39 6.71 -0.71 2.05
N LEU A 40 5.51 -0.39 2.55
CA LEU A 40 4.57 -1.39 3.05
C LEU A 40 4.08 -2.34 1.95
N ALA A 41 4.02 -1.91 0.68
CA ALA A 41 3.65 -2.76 -0.43
C ALA A 41 4.61 -3.95 -0.58
N ALA A 42 5.92 -3.71 -0.49
CA ALA A 42 6.92 -4.77 -0.52
C ALA A 42 6.81 -5.69 0.72
N LEU A 43 6.68 -5.10 1.91
CA LEU A 43 6.60 -5.85 3.16
C LEU A 43 5.34 -6.73 3.23
N PHE A 44 4.16 -6.17 2.99
CA PHE A 44 2.90 -6.90 3.03
C PHE A 44 2.73 -7.85 1.86
N GLY A 45 3.34 -7.56 0.70
CA GLY A 45 3.42 -8.51 -0.39
C GLY A 45 4.22 -9.76 -0.01
N ALA A 46 5.39 -9.58 0.62
CA ALA A 46 6.20 -10.70 1.12
C ALA A 46 5.47 -11.51 2.21
N ILE A 47 4.88 -10.83 3.21
CA ILE A 47 4.12 -11.48 4.28
C ILE A 47 2.91 -12.24 3.71
N GLY A 48 2.16 -11.63 2.79
CA GLY A 48 1.02 -12.26 2.12
C GLY A 48 1.44 -13.51 1.34
N GLY A 49 2.60 -13.47 0.69
CA GLY A 49 3.15 -14.62 -0.05
C GLY A 49 3.54 -15.76 0.88
N ILE A 50 4.23 -15.46 1.98
CA ILE A 50 4.62 -16.46 2.99
C ILE A 50 3.37 -17.09 3.62
N LEU A 51 2.38 -16.29 4.00
CA LEU A 51 1.12 -16.79 4.55
C LEU A 51 0.38 -17.70 3.56
N ALA A 52 0.32 -17.31 2.29
CA ALA A 52 -0.31 -18.11 1.24
C ALA A 52 0.40 -19.45 1.03
N LEU A 53 1.74 -19.46 1.03
CA LEU A 53 2.55 -20.68 0.95
C LEU A 53 2.26 -21.64 2.12
N LEU A 54 2.16 -21.13 3.35
CA LEU A 54 1.91 -21.96 4.54
C LEU A 54 0.50 -22.59 4.53
N ILE A 55 -0.49 -21.87 3.99
CA ILE A 55 -1.90 -22.30 3.99
C ILE A 55 -2.20 -23.23 2.81
N ILE A 56 -1.78 -22.85 1.60
CA ILE A 56 -2.08 -23.61 0.37
C ILE A 56 -1.09 -24.78 0.20
N ARG A 57 0.15 -24.63 0.67
CA ARG A 57 1.26 -25.59 0.48
C ARG A 57 1.58 -25.87 -0.99
N ASP A 58 1.46 -24.83 -1.82
CA ASP A 58 1.79 -24.86 -3.25
C ASP A 58 2.72 -23.68 -3.57
N ALA A 59 3.76 -23.90 -4.36
CA ALA A 59 4.69 -22.86 -4.80
C ALA A 59 4.01 -21.69 -5.54
N PHE A 60 2.91 -21.94 -6.27
CA PHE A 60 2.14 -20.90 -6.94
C PHE A 60 1.41 -19.97 -5.96
N ALA A 61 1.29 -20.34 -4.69
CA ALA A 61 0.67 -19.47 -3.69
C ALA A 61 1.44 -18.17 -3.46
N LEU A 62 2.73 -18.11 -3.82
CA LEU A 62 3.55 -16.90 -3.73
C LEU A 62 2.99 -15.74 -4.59
N PHE A 63 2.30 -16.05 -5.71
CA PHE A 63 1.68 -15.04 -6.57
C PHE A 63 0.55 -14.26 -5.88
N TYR A 64 -0.10 -14.82 -4.86
CA TYR A 64 -1.08 -14.08 -4.05
C TYR A 64 -0.41 -12.94 -3.27
N GLY A 65 0.77 -13.18 -2.70
CA GLY A 65 1.56 -12.14 -2.04
C GLY A 65 1.96 -11.04 -3.00
N LEU A 66 2.40 -11.42 -4.20
CA LEU A 66 2.73 -10.47 -5.25
C LEU A 66 1.53 -9.59 -5.63
N GLN A 67 0.33 -10.19 -5.68
CA GLN A 67 -0.91 -9.48 -5.95
C GLN A 67 -1.28 -8.47 -4.84
N VAL A 68 -1.10 -8.84 -3.56
CA VAL A 68 -1.24 -7.91 -2.42
C VAL A 68 -0.30 -6.71 -2.59
N GLY A 69 0.97 -6.98 -2.87
CA GLY A 69 1.98 -5.95 -3.09
C GLY A 69 1.63 -5.05 -4.28
N TYR A 70 1.14 -5.62 -5.38
CA TYR A 70 0.71 -4.89 -6.56
C TYR A 70 -0.43 -3.88 -6.26
N TYR A 71 -1.46 -4.30 -5.53
CA TYR A 71 -2.55 -3.39 -5.15
C TYR A 71 -2.07 -2.24 -4.25
N LEU A 72 -1.16 -2.53 -3.32
CA LEU A 72 -0.56 -1.50 -2.46
C LEU A 72 0.37 -0.55 -3.23
N LEU A 73 1.07 -1.06 -4.26
CA LEU A 73 1.88 -0.26 -5.18
C LEU A 73 1.00 0.75 -5.92
N ILE A 74 -0.10 0.30 -6.51
CA ILE A 74 -1.10 1.20 -7.15
C ILE A 74 -1.61 2.22 -6.14
N ASN A 75 -1.97 1.79 -4.94
CA ASN A 75 -2.43 2.69 -3.89
C ASN A 75 -1.40 3.78 -3.57
N SER A 76 -0.12 3.41 -3.41
CA SER A 76 0.96 4.37 -3.17
C SER A 76 1.13 5.38 -4.31
N ALA A 77 0.97 4.92 -5.56
CA ALA A 77 1.06 5.77 -6.74
C ALA A 77 -0.09 6.78 -6.79
N VAL A 78 -1.32 6.38 -6.44
CA VAL A 78 -2.47 7.29 -6.35
C VAL A 78 -2.21 8.38 -5.30
N VAL A 79 -1.71 8.01 -4.11
CA VAL A 79 -1.37 8.99 -3.06
C VAL A 79 -0.24 9.92 -3.50
N LEU A 80 0.74 9.41 -4.25
CA LEU A 80 1.81 10.22 -4.82
C LEU A 80 1.28 11.24 -5.83
N LEU A 81 0.39 10.84 -6.74
CA LEU A 81 -0.24 11.75 -7.70
C LEU A 81 -1.04 12.86 -6.98
N LEU A 82 -1.78 12.51 -5.93
CA LEU A 82 -2.46 13.51 -5.09
C LEU A 82 -1.47 14.47 -4.43
N ALA A 83 -0.33 13.97 -3.95
CA ALA A 83 0.71 14.81 -3.38
C ALA A 83 1.24 15.84 -4.39
N VAL A 84 1.48 15.41 -5.64
CA VAL A 84 1.90 16.29 -6.74
C VAL A 84 0.83 17.34 -7.05
N ILE A 85 -0.43 16.94 -7.23
CA ILE A 85 -1.55 17.86 -7.52
C ILE A 85 -1.68 18.92 -6.42
N VAL A 86 -1.68 18.52 -5.14
CA VAL A 86 -1.77 19.44 -4.01
C VAL A 86 -0.58 20.41 -3.98
N THR A 87 0.62 19.93 -4.34
CA THR A 87 1.82 20.78 -4.39
C THR A 87 1.70 21.83 -5.50
N VAL A 88 1.24 21.43 -6.68
CA VAL A 88 1.02 22.34 -7.82
C VAL A 88 -0.03 23.39 -7.47
N ILE A 89 -1.19 22.99 -6.94
CA ILE A 89 -2.27 23.93 -6.54
C ILE A 89 -1.76 24.94 -5.51
N LYS A 90 -1.03 24.49 -4.49
CA LYS A 90 -0.43 25.38 -3.49
C LYS A 90 0.56 26.36 -4.12
N GLN A 91 1.36 25.92 -5.09
CA GLN A 91 2.31 26.79 -5.77
C GLN A 91 1.61 27.86 -6.62
N TYR A 92 0.47 27.54 -7.24
CA TYR A 92 -0.33 28.51 -8.00
C TYR A 92 -1.09 29.49 -7.11
N ASN A 93 -1.64 29.06 -5.97
CA ASN A 93 -2.40 29.92 -5.05
C ASN A 93 -1.54 30.79 -4.13
N ASN A 94 -0.26 30.46 -3.97
CA ASN A 94 0.69 31.22 -3.15
C ASN A 94 1.56 32.19 -3.99
N LYS A 95 1.24 32.31 -5.28
CA LYS A 95 1.49 33.48 -6.12
C LYS A 95 0.23 34.33 -6.12
#